data_AF-A0A661EVU8-F1
#
_entry.id   AF-A0A661EVU8-F1
#
_cell.length_a   1.000
_cell.length_b   1.000
_cell.length_c   1.000
_cell.angle_alpha   90.00
_cell.angle_beta   90.00
_cell.angle_gamma   90.00
#
_symmetry.space_group_name_H-M   'P 1'
#
loop_
_entity.id
_entity.type
_entity.pdbx_description
1 polymer ?
#
loop_
_entity_poly.entity_id
_entity_poly.type
_entity_poly.pdbx_seq_one_letter_code
_entity_poly.pdbx_strand_id
1 'polypeptide(L)'
;MADRSTSPELDIFIPDFCQPRSVAVIVIGAELLAFTLVLANARSWAEGLDQLAVSSLYIQWAALVSSGLLCATRRRLVHMLNWQAASIAFLIPLLVNLLLTLMTYTIAGQGWLASGWSAHRNLGADLMRNLIITAIVSGVVLRYLYIRHEARRSVAAQHQARLDALQARIRPHFLFNSLNTIISLVRDQPEIAEEALQDLA
;
A
#
# COMPACT_ATOMS: atom_id res chain seq x y z
N MET A 1 -24.59 -26.45 -0.56
CA MET A 1 -24.80 -25.00 -0.56
C MET A 1 -23.45 -24.36 -0.30
N ALA A 2 -22.88 -23.73 -1.33
CA ALA A 2 -21.55 -23.14 -1.31
C ALA A 2 -21.64 -21.73 -0.73
N ASP A 3 -20.99 -21.48 0.41
CA ASP A 3 -20.70 -20.13 0.85
C ASP A 3 -19.42 -19.65 0.18
N ARG A 4 -19.59 -18.93 -0.93
CA ARG A 4 -18.54 -18.15 -1.56
C ARG A 4 -18.40 -16.86 -0.76
N SER A 5 -17.63 -16.88 0.32
CA SER A 5 -17.05 -15.66 0.85
C SER A 5 -15.99 -15.16 -0.14
N THR A 6 -16.46 -14.46 -1.16
CA THR A 6 -15.64 -13.61 -2.03
C THR A 6 -14.86 -12.67 -1.12
N SER A 7 -13.58 -12.96 -0.91
CA SER A 7 -12.62 -12.04 -0.30
C SER A 7 -12.11 -11.10 -1.41
N PRO A 8 -12.65 -9.87 -1.56
CA PRO A 8 -12.22 -8.91 -2.57
C PRO A 8 -10.96 -8.17 -2.12
N GLU A 9 -10.31 -8.61 -1.03
CA GLU A 9 -9.15 -7.97 -0.42
C GLU A 9 -7.81 -8.30 -1.11
N LEU A 10 -7.81 -9.22 -2.08
CA LEU A 10 -6.57 -9.71 -2.70
C LEU A 10 -5.97 -8.81 -3.78
N ASP A 11 -6.66 -7.77 -4.25
CA ASP A 11 -6.18 -6.92 -5.36
C ASP A 11 -5.97 -5.44 -5.02
N ILE A 12 -6.18 -5.02 -3.77
CA ILE A 12 -6.05 -3.60 -3.43
C ILE A 12 -4.58 -3.24 -3.18
N PHE A 13 -3.97 -2.60 -4.19
CA PHE A 13 -2.61 -2.04 -4.21
C PHE A 13 -2.32 -1.02 -3.10
N ILE A 14 -3.37 -0.43 -2.50
CA ILE A 14 -3.27 0.70 -1.59
C ILE A 14 -3.78 0.32 -0.20
N PRO A 15 -2.94 0.33 0.85
CA PRO A 15 -3.41 0.10 2.22
C PRO A 15 -4.37 1.21 2.65
N ASP A 16 -5.23 0.90 3.61
CA ASP A 16 -6.15 1.89 4.15
C ASP A 16 -5.38 2.95 4.93
N PHE A 17 -5.09 4.07 4.26
CA PHE A 17 -4.55 5.28 4.90
C PHE A 17 -5.53 5.88 5.93
N CYS A 18 -6.81 5.48 5.88
CA CYS A 18 -7.84 5.85 6.84
C CYS A 18 -7.78 5.05 8.16
N GLN A 19 -7.03 3.93 8.22
CA GLN A 19 -6.97 3.12 9.44
C GLN A 19 -6.12 3.83 10.51
N PRO A 20 -6.52 3.74 11.80
CA PRO A 20 -5.80 4.41 12.89
C PRO A 20 -4.34 3.94 13.00
N ARG A 21 -4.06 2.68 12.65
CA ARG A 21 -2.70 2.13 12.60
C ARG A 21 -1.84 2.82 11.54
N SER A 22 -2.39 3.09 10.36
CA SER A 22 -1.69 3.78 9.28
C SER A 22 -1.40 5.23 9.64
N VAL A 23 -2.39 5.92 10.22
CA VAL A 23 -2.23 7.30 10.71
C VAL A 23 -1.16 7.38 11.79
N ALA A 24 -1.12 6.43 12.74
CA ALA A 24 -0.09 6.39 13.77
C ALA A 24 1.32 6.27 13.17
N VAL A 25 1.52 5.40 12.17
CA VAL A 25 2.80 5.27 11.45
C VAL A 25 3.18 6.56 10.73
N ILE A 26 2.22 7.23 10.10
CA ILE A 26 2.43 8.51 9.41
C ILE A 26 2.85 9.60 10.40
N VAL A 27 2.16 9.71 11.54
CA VAL A 27 2.46 10.70 12.58
C VAL A 27 3.86 10.45 13.17
N ILE A 28 4.17 9.20 13.53
CA ILE A 28 5.49 8.85 14.08
C ILE A 28 6.59 9.10 13.04
N GLY A 29 6.38 8.72 11.78
CA GLY A 29 7.33 8.95 10.70
C GLY A 29 7.55 10.44 10.41
N ALA A 30 6.49 11.24 10.44
CA ALA A 30 6.55 12.69 10.31
C ALA A 30 7.35 13.34 11.44
N GLU A 31 7.13 12.91 12.68
CA GLU A 31 7.85 13.39 13.85
C GLU A 31 9.34 13.06 13.77
N LEU A 32 9.68 11.81 13.43
CA LEU A 32 11.07 11.38 13.23
C LEU A 32 11.75 12.19 12.11
N LEU A 33 11.03 12.51 11.04
CA LEU A 33 11.54 13.37 9.98
C LEU A 33 11.79 14.80 10.48
N ALA A 34 10.89 15.36 11.28
CA ALA A 34 11.07 16.68 11.88
C ALA A 34 12.31 16.72 12.78
N PHE A 35 12.46 15.74 13.67
CA PHE A 35 13.63 15.61 14.53
C PHE A 35 14.93 15.52 13.73
N THR A 36 14.99 14.67 12.70
CA THR A 36 16.20 14.49 11.89
C THR A 36 16.59 15.76 11.14
N LEU A 37 15.62 16.49 10.58
CA LEU A 37 15.87 17.76 9.89
C LEU A 37 16.36 18.87 10.83
N VAL A 38 15.79 18.94 12.04
CA VAL A 38 16.19 19.95 13.04
C VAL A 38 17.55 19.62 13.64
N LEU A 39 17.80 18.37 14.04
CA LEU A 39 19.09 17.93 14.57
C LEU A 39 20.23 18.13 13.56
N ALA A 40 19.95 17.98 12.26
CA ALA A 40 20.93 18.22 11.22
C ALA A 40 21.33 19.71 11.06
N ASN A 41 20.50 20.65 11.53
CA ASN A 41 20.69 22.09 11.32
C ASN A 41 20.81 22.91 12.62
N ALA A 42 20.50 22.33 13.77
CA ALA A 42 20.52 23.03 15.05
C ALA A 42 21.93 23.43 15.45
N ARG A 43 22.13 24.74 15.71
CA ARG A 43 23.39 25.30 16.21
C ARG A 43 23.42 25.38 17.73
N SER A 44 22.25 25.47 18.37
CA SER A 44 22.07 25.52 19.82
C SER A 44 20.79 24.79 20.23
N TRP A 45 20.71 24.36 21.50
CA TRP A 45 19.54 23.66 22.03
C TRP A 45 18.28 24.55 22.08
N ALA A 46 18.44 25.84 22.40
CA ALA A 46 17.32 26.78 22.47
C ALA A 46 16.71 27.06 21.10
N GLU A 47 17.54 27.31 20.08
CA GLU A 47 17.07 27.48 18.69
C GLU A 47 16.49 26.18 18.12
N GLY A 48 17.05 25.03 18.49
CA GLY A 48 16.57 23.72 18.06
C GLY A 48 15.14 23.44 18.53
N LEU A 49 14.79 23.77 19.78
CA LEU A 49 13.44 23.54 20.31
C LEU A 49 12.37 24.41 19.62
N ASP A 50 12.69 25.67 19.33
CA ASP A 50 11.76 26.56 18.60
C ASP A 50 11.56 26.09 17.15
N GLN A 51 12.65 25.75 16.45
CA GLN A 51 12.58 25.19 15.10
C GLN A 51 11.84 23.85 15.05
N LEU A 52 11.97 23.03 16.10
CA LEU A 52 11.27 21.75 16.20
C LEU A 52 9.77 21.93 16.29
N ALA A 53 9.28 22.82 17.15
CA ALA A 53 7.84 23.05 17.31
C ALA A 53 7.18 23.47 15.98
N VAL A 54 7.79 24.41 15.26
CA VAL A 54 7.27 24.89 13.96
C VAL A 54 7.40 23.83 12.86
N SER A 55 8.56 23.16 12.78
CA SER A 55 8.80 22.14 11.75
C SER A 55 7.93 20.91 11.94
N SER A 56 7.76 20.45 13.18
CA SER A 56 6.84 19.35 13.53
C SER A 56 5.43 19.68 13.10
N LEU A 57 4.91 20.85 13.48
CA LEU A 57 3.56 21.27 13.12
C LEU A 57 3.37 21.29 11.60
N TYR A 58 4.32 21.86 10.86
CA TYR A 58 4.27 21.90 9.39
C TYR A 58 4.26 20.49 8.78
N ILE A 59 5.20 19.61 9.17
CA ILE A 59 5.34 18.27 8.59
C ILE A 59 4.13 17.39 8.95
N GLN A 60 3.68 17.42 10.20
CA GLN A 60 2.52 16.67 10.65
C GLN A 60 1.26 17.11 9.90
N TRP A 61 1.05 18.43 9.76
CA TRP A 61 -0.14 18.93 9.08
C TRP A 61 -0.12 18.60 7.58
N ALA A 62 1.02 18.74 6.91
CA ALA A 62 1.20 18.31 5.53
C ALA A 62 0.92 16.80 5.34
N ALA A 63 1.44 15.97 6.24
CA ALA A 63 1.27 14.52 6.19
C ALA A 63 -0.20 14.09 6.42
N LEU A 64 -0.86 14.70 7.41
CA LEU A 64 -2.26 14.41 7.74
C LEU A 64 -3.21 14.88 6.64
N VAL A 65 -3.01 16.07 6.07
CA VAL A 65 -3.80 16.56 4.95
C VAL A 65 -3.62 15.65 3.73
N SER A 66 -2.39 15.28 3.41
CA SER A 66 -2.09 14.36 2.30
C SER A 66 -2.77 12.98 2.51
N SER A 67 -2.65 12.41 3.72
CA SER A 67 -3.30 11.15 4.08
C SER A 67 -4.83 11.25 4.02
N GLY A 68 -5.40 12.36 4.48
CA GLY A 68 -6.83 12.64 4.41
C GLY A 68 -7.33 12.73 2.97
N LEU A 69 -6.61 13.43 2.08
CA LEU A 69 -6.93 13.51 0.65
C LEU A 69 -6.83 12.14 -0.03
N LEU A 70 -5.79 11.35 0.27
CA LEU A 70 -5.64 9.99 -0.23
C LEU A 70 -6.77 9.08 0.26
N CYS A 71 -7.18 9.22 1.52
CA CYS A 71 -8.32 8.52 2.10
C CYS A 71 -9.63 8.89 1.38
N ALA A 72 -9.89 10.19 1.15
CA ALA A 72 -11.09 10.67 0.47
C ALA A 72 -11.15 10.22 -1.01
N THR A 73 -10.00 10.20 -1.69
CA THR A 73 -9.91 9.78 -3.10
C THR A 73 -9.83 8.25 -3.28
N ARG A 74 -9.66 7.47 -2.20
CA ARG A 74 -9.51 6.00 -2.22
C ARG A 74 -10.59 5.30 -3.03
N ARG A 75 -11.87 5.64 -2.85
CA ARG A 75 -12.97 5.00 -3.60
C ARG A 75 -12.78 5.11 -5.10
N ARG A 76 -12.29 6.25 -5.58
CA ARG A 76 -12.02 6.47 -7.00
C ARG A 76 -10.75 5.75 -7.45
N LEU A 77 -9.75 5.71 -6.57
CA LEU A 77 -8.43 5.12 -6.83
C LEU A 77 -8.46 3.60 -7.02
N VAL A 78 -9.37 2.91 -6.32
CA VAL A 78 -9.53 1.44 -6.41
C VAL A 78 -10.07 1.00 -7.78
N HIS A 79 -10.82 1.85 -8.48
CA HIS A 79 -11.33 1.54 -9.82
C HIS A 79 -10.36 1.87 -10.96
N MET A 80 -9.20 2.49 -10.65
CA MET A 80 -8.23 2.93 -11.65
C MET A 80 -7.13 1.89 -11.86
N LEU A 81 -6.42 1.99 -12.99
CA LEU A 81 -5.24 1.15 -13.23
C LEU A 81 -4.14 1.45 -12.21
N ASN A 82 -3.35 0.43 -11.87
CA ASN A 82 -2.26 0.53 -10.89
C ASN A 82 -1.31 1.71 -11.14
N TRP A 83 -1.03 2.05 -12.40
CA TRP A 83 -0.14 3.16 -12.74
C TRP A 83 -0.77 4.54 -12.45
N GLN A 84 -2.07 4.71 -12.71
CA GLN A 84 -2.79 5.97 -12.44
C GLN A 84 -2.92 6.18 -10.93
N ALA A 85 -3.24 5.09 -10.22
CA ALA A 85 -3.31 5.07 -8.77
C ALA A 85 -1.97 5.45 -8.13
N ALA A 86 -0.85 4.91 -8.62
CA ALA A 86 0.49 5.26 -8.19
C ALA A 86 0.84 6.74 -8.47
N SER A 87 0.54 7.24 -9.66
CA SER A 87 0.79 8.65 -10.03
C SER A 87 0.02 9.63 -9.13
N ILE A 88 -1.25 9.35 -8.86
CA ILE A 88 -2.07 10.19 -7.97
C ILE A 88 -1.55 10.13 -6.53
N ALA A 89 -1.19 8.93 -6.05
CA ALA A 89 -0.62 8.74 -4.71
C ALA A 89 0.71 9.50 -4.52
N PHE A 90 1.48 9.65 -5.59
CA PHE A 90 2.70 10.46 -5.59
C PHE A 90 2.41 11.96 -5.71
N LEU A 91 1.47 12.37 -6.56
CA LEU A 91 1.22 13.78 -6.86
C LEU A 91 0.51 14.53 -5.73
N ILE A 92 -0.39 13.86 -4.98
CA ILE A 92 -1.16 14.50 -3.89
C ILE A 92 -0.23 15.12 -2.83
N PRO A 93 0.72 14.39 -2.21
CA PRO A 93 1.63 14.99 -1.24
C PRO A 93 2.45 16.15 -1.79
N LEU A 94 2.91 16.07 -3.05
CA LEU A 94 3.66 17.15 -3.69
C LEU A 94 2.81 18.42 -3.83
N LEU A 95 1.56 18.30 -4.29
CA LEU A 95 0.65 19.44 -4.42
C LEU A 95 0.29 20.04 -3.07
N VAL A 96 0.03 19.20 -2.05
CA VAL A 96 -0.24 19.68 -0.69
C VAL A 96 0.97 20.46 -0.16
N ASN A 97 2.18 19.92 -0.29
CA ASN A 97 3.38 20.57 0.20
C ASN A 97 3.72 21.87 -0.55
N LEU A 98 3.48 21.90 -1.88
CA LEU A 98 3.58 23.11 -2.70
C LEU A 98 2.67 24.22 -2.17
N LEU A 99 1.39 23.92 -1.96
CA LEU A 99 0.39 24.88 -1.47
C LEU A 99 0.72 25.35 -0.05
N LEU A 100 1.13 24.42 0.82
CA LEU A 100 1.46 24.73 2.20
C LEU A 100 2.69 25.65 2.27
N THR A 101 3.72 25.38 1.46
CA THR A 101 4.91 26.24 1.35
C THR A 101 4.55 27.64 0.85
N LEU A 102 3.71 27.74 -0.18
CA LEU A 102 3.24 29.05 -0.66
C LEU A 102 2.44 29.81 0.41
N MET A 103 1.57 29.11 1.14
CA MET A 103 0.79 29.68 2.23
C MET A 103 1.66 30.17 3.39
N THR A 104 2.71 29.43 3.75
CA THR A 104 3.66 29.91 4.77
C THR A 104 4.34 31.20 4.35
N TYR A 105 4.65 31.37 3.07
CA TYR A 105 5.31 32.58 2.56
C TYR A 105 4.37 33.80 2.53
N THR A 106 3.09 33.60 2.18
CA THR A 106 2.09 34.69 2.21
C THR A 106 1.79 35.15 3.63
N ILE A 107 1.71 34.23 4.59
CA ILE A 107 1.46 34.55 6.01
C ILE A 107 2.70 35.16 6.67
N ALA A 108 3.90 34.66 6.38
CA ALA A 108 5.15 35.23 6.88
C ALA A 108 5.36 36.67 6.38
N GLY A 109 4.94 36.97 5.14
CA GLY A 109 4.94 38.33 4.59
C GLY A 109 4.06 39.33 5.35
N GLN A 110 3.08 38.86 6.12
CA GLN A 110 2.18 39.68 6.95
C GLN A 110 2.67 39.81 8.40
N GLY A 111 3.84 39.25 8.75
CA GLY A 111 4.45 39.40 10.08
C GLY A 111 3.89 38.49 11.17
N TRP A 112 2.98 37.58 10.84
CA TRP A 112 2.33 36.67 11.82
C TRP A 112 3.22 35.50 12.26
N LEU A 113 4.22 35.11 11.44
CA LEU A 113 5.08 33.94 11.66
C LEU A 113 6.55 34.32 11.44
N ALA A 114 7.08 35.20 12.30
CA ALA A 114 8.45 35.74 12.20
C ALA A 114 9.55 34.79 12.72
N SER A 115 9.22 33.58 13.19
CA SER A 115 10.17 32.63 13.77
C SER A 115 10.71 31.63 12.74
N GLY A 116 11.99 31.79 12.38
CA GLY A 116 12.83 30.71 11.85
C GLY A 116 12.81 30.43 10.34
N TRP A 117 11.63 30.39 9.70
CA TRP A 117 11.53 30.02 8.27
C TRP A 117 11.82 31.19 7.30
N SER A 118 11.77 32.44 7.78
CA SER A 118 11.78 33.65 6.94
C SER A 118 13.11 34.41 6.89
N ALA A 119 14.19 33.86 7.47
CA ALA A 119 15.47 34.58 7.55
C ALA A 119 16.17 34.72 6.18
N HIS A 120 15.89 33.84 5.21
CA HIS A 120 16.41 33.91 3.84
C HIS A 120 15.25 33.75 2.85
N ARG A 121 14.78 34.88 2.28
CA ARG A 121 13.59 34.95 1.40
C ARG A 121 13.79 34.36 -0.02
N ASN A 122 14.41 33.19 -0.12
CA ASN A 122 14.60 32.51 -1.41
C ASN A 122 13.52 31.45 -1.61
N LEU A 123 12.30 31.90 -1.92
CA LEU A 123 11.13 31.04 -2.18
C LEU A 123 11.47 29.86 -3.10
N GLY A 124 12.23 30.10 -4.17
CA GLY A 124 12.61 29.04 -5.12
C GLY A 124 13.47 27.94 -4.48
N ALA A 125 14.44 28.31 -3.64
CA ALA A 125 15.31 27.33 -2.98
C ALA A 125 14.56 26.49 -1.96
N ASP A 126 13.71 27.12 -1.14
CA ASP A 126 12.90 26.43 -0.13
C ASP A 126 11.86 25.53 -0.77
N LEU A 127 11.20 26.01 -1.83
CA LEU A 127 10.24 25.22 -2.60
C LEU A 127 10.90 23.98 -3.20
N MET A 128 12.06 24.14 -3.86
CA MET A 128 12.80 23.01 -4.41
C MET A 128 13.20 22.02 -3.32
N ARG A 129 13.72 22.48 -2.20
CA ARG A 129 14.11 21.63 -1.07
C ARG A 129 12.93 20.83 -0.53
N ASN A 130 11.81 21.48 -0.24
CA ASN A 130 10.62 20.84 0.33
C ASN A 130 9.97 19.86 -0.66
N LEU A 131 9.92 20.22 -1.95
CA LEU A 131 9.43 19.33 -3.00
C LEU A 131 10.33 18.10 -3.18
N ILE A 132 11.66 18.27 -3.13
CA ILE A 132 12.61 17.15 -3.21
C ILE A 132 12.44 16.21 -2.01
N ILE A 133 12.37 16.74 -0.79
CA ILE A 133 12.14 15.93 0.43
C ILE A 133 10.82 15.17 0.30
N THR A 134 9.75 15.85 -0.09
CA THR A 134 8.41 15.24 -0.26
C THR A 134 8.41 14.17 -1.34
N ALA A 135 9.09 14.40 -2.46
CA ALA A 135 9.24 13.43 -3.55
C ALA A 135 10.02 12.19 -3.12
N ILE A 136 11.12 12.36 -2.37
CA ILE A 136 11.91 11.23 -1.83
C ILE A 136 11.05 10.39 -0.89
N VAL A 137 10.41 11.01 0.10
CA VAL A 137 9.56 10.31 1.08
C VAL A 137 8.40 9.59 0.37
N SER A 138 7.69 10.29 -0.52
CA SER A 138 6.57 9.71 -1.27
C SER A 138 7.03 8.56 -2.18
N GLY A 139 8.20 8.69 -2.81
CA GLY A 139 8.80 7.65 -3.65
C GLY A 139 9.18 6.40 -2.86
N VAL A 140 9.78 6.55 -1.67
CA VAL A 140 10.11 5.43 -0.77
C VAL A 140 8.84 4.73 -0.31
N VAL A 141 7.81 5.48 0.10
CA VAL A 141 6.51 4.90 0.49
C VAL A 141 5.91 4.14 -0.69
N LEU A 142 5.87 4.73 -1.89
CA LEU A 142 5.33 4.07 -3.07
C LEU A 142 6.10 2.78 -3.42
N ARG A 143 7.43 2.80 -3.33
CA ARG A 143 8.27 1.61 -3.55
C ARG A 143 7.97 0.51 -2.53
N TYR A 144 7.81 0.87 -1.27
CA TYR A 144 7.41 -0.06 -0.22
C TYR A 144 6.04 -0.69 -0.51
N LEU A 145 5.06 0.13 -0.90
CA LEU A 145 3.72 -0.36 -1.28
C LEU A 145 3.77 -1.30 -2.48
N TYR A 146 4.57 -0.98 -3.49
CA TYR A 146 4.77 -1.81 -4.66
C TYR A 146 5.34 -3.18 -4.31
N ILE A 147 6.42 -3.23 -3.53
CA ILE A 147 7.02 -4.50 -3.08
C ILE A 147 6.02 -5.33 -2.26
N ARG A 148 5.26 -4.68 -1.38
CA ARG A 148 4.26 -5.35 -0.56
C ARG A 148 3.12 -5.93 -1.41
N HIS A 149 2.74 -5.24 -2.48
CA HIS A 149 1.74 -5.73 -3.43
C HIS A 149 2.24 -6.95 -4.21
N GLU A 150 3.47 -6.88 -4.72
CA GLU A 150 4.12 -7.99 -5.44
C GLU A 150 4.23 -9.24 -4.55
N ALA A 151 4.65 -9.07 -3.29
CA ALA A 151 4.78 -10.16 -2.33
C ALA A 151 3.45 -10.83 -2.00
N ARG A 152 2.35 -10.07 -1.94
CA ARG A 152 1.01 -10.63 -1.72
C ARG A 152 0.54 -11.47 -2.90
N ARG A 153 0.80 -11.01 -4.11
CA ARG A 153 0.46 -11.73 -5.35
C ARG A 153 1.22 -13.05 -5.46
N SER A 154 2.51 -13.06 -5.15
CA SER A 154 3.31 -14.28 -5.20
C SER A 154 2.86 -15.31 -4.17
N VAL A 155 2.56 -14.87 -2.94
CA VAL A 155 2.04 -15.75 -1.87
C VAL A 155 0.68 -16.34 -2.25
N ALA A 156 -0.23 -15.53 -2.80
CA ALA A 156 -1.54 -16.01 -3.27
C ALA A 156 -1.40 -17.07 -4.38
N ALA A 157 -0.52 -16.83 -5.36
CA ALA A 157 -0.24 -17.79 -6.44
C ALA A 157 0.36 -19.10 -5.90
N GLN A 158 1.26 -19.03 -4.92
CA GLN A 158 1.83 -20.22 -4.27
C GLN A 158 0.78 -21.02 -3.50
N HIS A 159 -0.13 -20.34 -2.79
CA HIS A 159 -1.22 -21.02 -2.10
C HIS A 159 -2.16 -21.74 -3.08
N GLN A 160 -2.51 -21.09 -4.19
CA GLN A 160 -3.34 -21.70 -5.22
C GLN A 160 -2.68 -22.94 -5.83
N ALA A 161 -1.39 -22.84 -6.20
CA ALA A 161 -0.65 -23.97 -6.75
C ALA A 161 -0.53 -25.14 -5.76
N ARG A 162 -0.38 -24.86 -4.45
CA ARG A 162 -0.38 -25.89 -3.40
C ARG A 162 -1.75 -26.56 -3.25
N LEU A 163 -2.84 -25.80 -3.33
CA LEU A 163 -4.19 -26.34 -3.32
C LEU A 163 -4.44 -27.22 -4.55
N ASP A 164 -4.04 -26.78 -5.73
CA ASP A 164 -4.16 -27.56 -6.97
C ASP A 164 -3.34 -28.86 -6.90
N ALA A 165 -2.13 -28.82 -6.34
CA ALA A 165 -1.30 -30.01 -6.13
C ALA A 165 -1.91 -30.98 -5.08
N LEU A 166 -2.50 -30.45 -4.00
CA LEU A 166 -3.22 -31.26 -3.01
C LEU A 166 -4.49 -31.89 -3.61
N GLN A 167 -5.25 -31.14 -4.40
CA GLN A 167 -6.42 -31.66 -5.11
C GLN A 167 -6.05 -32.71 -6.15
N ALA A 168 -4.94 -32.55 -6.87
CA ALA A 168 -4.43 -33.57 -7.79
C ALA A 168 -4.11 -34.89 -7.07
N ARG A 169 -3.67 -34.81 -5.81
CA ARG A 169 -3.39 -35.99 -4.97
C ARG A 169 -4.64 -36.64 -4.37
N ILE A 170 -5.74 -35.89 -4.24
CA ILE A 170 -7.02 -36.36 -3.70
C ILE A 170 -7.95 -36.82 -4.82
N ARG A 171 -7.72 -36.45 -6.08
CA ARG A 171 -8.62 -36.74 -7.21
C ARG A 171 -8.64 -38.25 -7.51
N PRO A 172 -9.65 -38.99 -7.03
CA PRO A 172 -9.80 -40.42 -7.28
C PRO A 172 -10.62 -40.59 -8.56
N HIS A 173 -10.67 -39.58 -9.43
CA HIS A 173 -11.56 -39.56 -10.58
C HIS A 173 -11.25 -40.71 -11.52
N PHE A 174 -9.97 -41.09 -11.63
CA PHE A 174 -9.59 -42.30 -12.32
C PHE A 174 -10.25 -43.53 -11.66
N LEU A 175 -10.01 -43.74 -10.37
CA LEU A 175 -10.56 -44.90 -9.64
C LEU A 175 -12.11 -44.94 -9.67
N PHE A 176 -12.78 -43.81 -9.44
CA PHE A 176 -14.24 -43.71 -9.45
C PHE A 176 -14.82 -43.81 -10.87
N ASN A 177 -14.15 -43.29 -11.90
CA ASN A 177 -14.58 -43.56 -13.28
C ASN A 177 -14.41 -45.03 -13.61
N SER A 178 -13.27 -45.62 -13.30
CA SER A 178 -13.01 -47.03 -13.57
C SER A 178 -14.04 -47.90 -12.87
N LEU A 179 -14.35 -47.65 -11.59
CA LEU A 179 -15.40 -48.35 -10.86
C LEU A 179 -16.79 -48.14 -11.47
N ASN A 180 -17.17 -46.92 -11.83
CA ASN A 180 -18.49 -46.67 -12.43
C ASN A 180 -18.62 -47.32 -13.82
N THR A 181 -17.56 -47.31 -14.63
CA THR A 181 -17.51 -48.01 -15.90
C THR A 181 -17.65 -49.51 -15.69
N ILE A 182 -16.92 -50.10 -14.74
CA ILE A 182 -17.04 -51.53 -14.41
C ILE A 182 -18.46 -51.86 -13.93
N ILE A 183 -19.05 -51.06 -13.03
CA ILE A 183 -20.43 -51.24 -12.54
C ILE A 183 -21.45 -51.20 -13.71
N SER A 184 -21.23 -50.33 -14.70
CA SER A 184 -22.10 -50.28 -15.89
C SER A 184 -21.95 -51.52 -16.77
N LEU A 185 -20.75 -52.11 -16.85
CA LEU A 185 -20.46 -53.31 -17.62
C LEU A 185 -20.99 -54.59 -16.95
N VAL A 186 -21.12 -54.64 -15.61
CA VAL A 186 -21.58 -55.82 -14.87
C VAL A 186 -22.95 -56.33 -15.33
N ARG A 187 -23.85 -55.45 -15.80
CA ARG A 187 -25.21 -55.86 -16.24
C ARG A 187 -25.26 -56.39 -17.66
N ASP A 188 -24.49 -55.80 -18.57
CA ASP A 188 -24.60 -56.09 -20.01
C ASP A 188 -23.44 -56.95 -20.54
N GLN A 189 -22.25 -56.85 -19.95
CA GLN A 189 -20.99 -57.48 -20.39
C GLN A 189 -20.14 -57.92 -19.18
N PRO A 190 -20.57 -58.96 -18.43
CA PRO A 190 -19.93 -59.37 -17.18
C PRO A 190 -18.50 -59.87 -17.35
N GLU A 191 -18.17 -60.54 -18.46
CA GLU A 191 -16.81 -61.03 -18.74
C GLU A 191 -15.80 -59.87 -18.87
N ILE A 192 -16.19 -58.79 -19.56
CA ILE A 192 -15.35 -57.58 -19.71
C ILE A 192 -15.25 -56.81 -18.40
N ALA A 193 -16.33 -56.79 -17.60
CA ALA A 193 -16.31 -56.18 -16.28
C ALA A 193 -15.33 -56.88 -15.33
N GLU A 194 -15.24 -58.22 -15.40
CA GLU A 194 -14.34 -59.03 -14.59
C GLU A 194 -12.87 -58.83 -14.99
N GLU A 195 -12.58 -58.82 -16.29
CA GLU A 195 -11.23 -58.53 -16.82
C GLU A 195 -10.76 -57.13 -16.43
N ALA A 196 -11.62 -56.11 -16.58
CA ALA A 196 -11.32 -54.74 -16.16
C ALA A 196 -11.13 -54.59 -14.64
N LEU A 197 -11.74 -55.47 -13.83
CA LEU A 197 -11.56 -55.49 -12.37
C LEU A 197 -10.23 -56.16 -11.99
N GLN A 198 -9.80 -57.19 -12.74
CA GLN A 198 -8.49 -57.83 -12.58
C GLN A 198 -7.35 -56.89 -12.97
N ASP A 199 -7.51 -56.09 -14.02
CA ASP A 199 -6.53 -55.09 -14.44
C ASP A 199 -6.38 -53.91 -13.45
N LEU A 200 -7.35 -53.70 -12.57
CA LEU A 200 -7.35 -52.63 -11.56
C LEU A 200 -6.72 -53.04 -10.22
N ALA A 201 -6.55 -54.35 -9.97
CA ALA A 201 -6.11 -54.95 -8.70
C ALA A 201 -4.60 -55.20 -8.67
#